data_AF-X1TS27-F1
#
_entry.id   AF-X1TS27-F1
#
_cell.length_a   1.000
_cell.length_b   1.000
_cell.length_c   1.000
_cell.angle_alpha   90.00
_cell.angle_beta   90.00
_cell.angle_gamma   90.00
#
_symmetry.space_group_name_H-M   'P 1'
#
loop_
_entity.id
_entity.type
_entity.pdbx_description
1 polymer ?
#
loop_
_entity_poly.entity_id
_entity_poly.type
_entity_poly.pdbx_seq_one_letter_code
_entity_poly.pdbx_strand_id
1 'polypeptide(L)'
;MIAKLLREMGKRVTVLSRGYGRRKEKDKKNKISIVSNGKRLILSSREAGDEPYLLSKNLPDVSIIVGKNRINSGKYAIERFATEVVVLDDGFQYWSLNRDIDIVTIDCLDPYGNGYLIPRGSLREPVSHLSRADIFLLTRANLVSRDDLHRIIGDLERLNPHSTILESVHRPKYLQGSFSGEKKDLDFIKDRR
;
A
#
# COMPACT_ATOMS: atom_id res chain seq x y z
N MET A 1 -7.31 0.35 -3.19
CA MET A 1 -8.38 -0.64 -3.41
C MET A 1 -8.97 -1.12 -2.08
N ILE A 2 -8.20 -1.82 -1.23
CA ILE A 2 -8.68 -2.43 0.02
C ILE A 2 -9.39 -1.43 0.95
N ALA A 3 -8.76 -0.29 1.28
CA ALA A 3 -9.38 0.71 2.14
C ALA A 3 -10.72 1.26 1.58
N LYS A 4 -10.82 1.37 0.25
CA LYS A 4 -12.05 1.79 -0.43
C LYS A 4 -13.14 0.72 -0.31
N LEU A 5 -12.81 -0.55 -0.54
CA LEU A 5 -13.73 -1.68 -0.40
C LEU A 5 -14.30 -1.76 1.03
N LEU A 6 -13.43 -1.71 2.04
CA LEU A 6 -13.84 -1.74 3.45
C LEU A 6 -14.73 -0.56 3.82
N ARG A 7 -14.44 0.64 3.28
CA ARG A 7 -15.30 1.82 3.45
C ARG A 7 -16.66 1.61 2.79
N GLU A 8 -16.70 1.05 1.58
CA GLU A 8 -17.94 0.72 0.87
C GLU A 8 -18.77 -0.35 1.59
N MET A 9 -18.14 -1.20 2.39
CA MET A 9 -18.80 -2.10 3.35
C MET A 9 -19.28 -1.40 4.64
N GLY A 10 -19.18 -0.07 4.72
CA GLY A 10 -19.65 0.73 5.85
C GLY A 10 -18.68 0.79 7.03
N LYS A 11 -17.43 0.33 6.89
CA LYS A 11 -16.43 0.36 7.98
C LYS A 11 -15.76 1.72 8.09
N ARG A 12 -15.46 2.13 9.32
CA ARG A 12 -14.60 3.29 9.62
C ARG A 12 -13.15 2.87 9.50
N VAL A 13 -12.53 3.21 8.37
CA VAL A 13 -11.18 2.78 8.02
C VAL A 13 -10.16 3.89 8.28
N THR A 14 -9.01 3.54 8.86
CA THR A 14 -7.83 4.41 8.87
C THR A 14 -6.64 3.72 8.22
N VAL A 15 -5.95 4.42 7.32
CA VAL A 15 -4.66 4.00 6.77
C VAL A 15 -3.53 4.55 7.63
N LEU A 16 -2.63 3.67 8.07
CA LEU A 16 -1.39 4.05 8.74
C LEU A 16 -0.22 3.87 7.77
N SER A 17 0.49 4.95 7.49
CA SER A 17 1.73 4.91 6.70
C SER A 17 2.94 5.34 7.53
N ARG A 18 4.14 4.98 7.08
CA ARG A 18 5.40 5.34 7.75
C ARG A 18 5.81 6.79 7.52
N GLY A 19 5.44 7.36 6.37
CA GLY A 19 5.83 8.71 5.97
C GLY A 19 7.22 8.80 5.37
N TYR A 20 7.52 7.95 4.40
CA TYR A 20 8.79 8.03 3.66
C TYR A 20 8.89 9.39 2.93
N GLY A 21 10.10 9.96 2.84
CA GLY A 21 10.35 11.24 2.14
C GLY A 21 10.00 12.53 2.90
N ARG A 22 9.55 12.45 4.16
CA ARG A 22 9.28 13.66 4.96
C ARG A 22 10.56 14.43 5.29
N ARG A 23 10.47 15.77 5.28
CA ARG A 23 11.51 16.61 5.88
C ARG A 23 11.65 16.26 7.36
N LYS A 24 12.85 15.84 7.75
CA LYS A 24 13.22 15.58 9.15
C LYS A 24 13.24 16.89 9.92
N GLU A 25 12.11 17.33 10.44
CA GLU A 25 12.15 18.28 11.55
C GLU A 25 12.69 17.55 12.78
N LYS A 26 13.71 18.14 13.40
CA LYS A 26 14.46 17.56 14.54
C LYS A 26 13.56 17.19 15.73
N ASP A 27 12.37 17.78 15.82
CA ASP A 27 11.43 17.63 16.94
C ASP A 27 10.30 16.59 16.72
N LYS A 28 10.22 15.93 15.55
CA LYS A 28 9.09 15.05 15.20
C LYS A 28 9.32 13.55 15.46
N LYS A 29 10.35 13.16 16.23
CA LYS A 29 10.80 11.75 16.32
C LYS A 29 9.73 10.73 16.78
N ASN A 30 8.62 11.17 17.37
CA ASN A 30 7.46 10.34 17.74
C ASN A 30 6.09 10.99 17.43
N LYS A 31 6.04 12.03 16.58
CA LYS A 31 4.79 12.78 16.36
C LYS A 31 3.88 12.07 15.35
N ILE A 32 2.69 11.70 15.79
CA ILE A 32 1.60 11.26 14.92
C ILE A 32 1.13 12.46 14.10
N SER A 33 1.02 12.31 12.79
CA SER A 33 0.58 13.37 11.87
C SER A 33 -0.65 12.91 11.11
N ILE A 34 -1.73 13.67 11.20
CA ILE A 34 -2.95 13.41 10.45
C ILE A 34 -2.79 14.08 9.08
N VAL A 35 -2.70 13.30 8.01
CA VAL A 35 -2.61 13.82 6.65
C VAL A 35 -3.99 14.18 6.12
N SER A 36 -4.97 13.32 6.40
CA SER A 36 -6.39 13.53 6.10
C SER A 36 -7.25 12.95 7.21
N ASN A 37 -8.35 13.63 7.53
CA ASN A 37 -9.38 13.10 8.45
C ASN A 37 -10.55 12.43 7.72
N GLY A 38 -10.37 12.06 6.45
CA GLY A 38 -11.41 11.54 5.58
C GLY A 38 -12.26 12.61 4.91
N LYS A 39 -12.47 13.76 5.56
CA LYS A 39 -13.29 14.86 5.00
C LYS A 39 -12.46 15.96 4.33
N ARG A 40 -11.27 16.23 4.89
CA ARG A 40 -10.37 17.29 4.44
C ARG A 40 -8.92 16.84 4.55
N LEU A 41 -8.14 17.28 3.56
CA LEU A 41 -6.68 17.30 3.63
C LEU A 41 -6.25 18.28 4.73
N ILE A 42 -5.42 17.80 5.66
CA ILE A 42 -4.91 18.59 6.78
C ILE A 42 -3.47 19.03 6.51
N LEU A 43 -2.66 18.17 5.90
CA LEU A 43 -1.26 18.45 5.60
C LEU A 43 -1.02 18.59 4.10
N SER A 44 -0.12 19.50 3.74
CA SER A 44 0.38 19.63 2.37
C SER A 44 1.27 18.45 1.97
N SER A 45 1.52 18.25 0.68
CA SER A 45 2.45 17.20 0.18
C SER A 45 3.83 17.30 0.84
N ARG A 46 4.33 18.52 1.03
CA ARG A 46 5.64 18.79 1.65
C ARG A 46 5.72 18.33 3.11
N GLU A 47 4.61 18.39 3.84
CA GLU A 47 4.54 18.01 5.26
C GLU A 47 4.17 16.53 5.43
N ALA A 48 3.25 16.04 4.60
CA ALA A 48 2.73 14.69 4.65
C ALA A 48 3.72 13.65 4.09
N GLY A 49 4.57 14.06 3.13
CA GLY A 49 5.23 13.15 2.20
C GLY A 49 4.32 12.86 1.00
N ASP A 50 4.93 12.62 -0.16
CA ASP A 50 4.20 12.53 -1.43
C ASP A 50 3.24 11.34 -1.48
N GLU A 51 3.65 10.18 -0.95
CA GLU A 51 2.83 8.97 -0.92
C GLU A 51 1.59 9.09 -0.01
N PRO A 52 1.70 9.47 1.28
CA PRO A 52 0.51 9.71 2.12
C PRO A 52 -0.41 10.80 1.58
N TYR A 53 0.14 11.84 0.95
CA TYR A 53 -0.65 12.89 0.32
C TYR A 53 -1.42 12.35 -0.89
N LEU A 54 -0.76 11.60 -1.77
CA LEU A 54 -1.42 10.97 -2.93
C LEU A 54 -2.50 9.96 -2.50
N LEU A 55 -2.21 9.12 -1.48
CA LEU A 55 -3.20 8.21 -0.90
C LEU A 55 -4.45 8.96 -0.43
N SER A 56 -4.27 10.12 0.22
CA SER A 56 -5.40 10.88 0.77
C SER A 56 -6.28 11.51 -0.30
N LYS A 57 -5.72 11.88 -1.45
CA LYS A 57 -6.51 12.34 -2.61
C LYS A 57 -7.32 11.21 -3.25
N ASN A 58 -6.79 9.99 -3.21
CA ASN A 58 -7.43 8.82 -3.84
C ASN A 58 -8.43 8.10 -2.92
N LEU A 59 -8.41 8.39 -1.62
CA LEU A 59 -9.26 7.77 -0.60
C LEU A 59 -10.08 8.83 0.14
N PRO A 60 -11.11 9.43 -0.50
CA PRO A 60 -12.07 10.24 0.23
C PRO A 60 -12.76 9.39 1.31
N ASP A 61 -13.12 10.04 2.41
CA ASP A 61 -13.78 9.46 3.58
C ASP A 61 -12.96 8.41 4.35
N VAL A 62 -11.66 8.32 4.09
CA VAL A 62 -10.70 7.48 4.84
C VAL A 62 -9.67 8.37 5.51
N SER A 63 -9.49 8.20 6.83
CA SER A 63 -8.42 8.89 7.55
C SER A 63 -7.06 8.33 7.18
N ILE A 64 -6.08 9.22 7.00
CA ILE A 64 -4.70 8.84 6.72
C ILE A 64 -3.82 9.46 7.78
N ILE A 65 -3.13 8.59 8.51
CA ILE A 65 -2.25 8.96 9.60
C ILE A 65 -0.86 8.44 9.28
N VAL A 66 0.12 9.22 9.70
CA VAL A 66 1.51 8.85 9.56
C VAL A 66 2.22 8.94 10.89
N GLY A 67 2.92 7.86 11.21
CA GLY A 67 3.72 7.76 12.42
C GLY A 67 4.64 6.55 12.36
N LYS A 68 5.86 6.70 12.91
CA LYS A 68 6.85 5.61 12.93
C LYS A 68 6.39 4.44 13.79
N ASN A 69 5.77 4.72 14.94
CA ASN A 69 5.20 3.71 15.82
C ASN A 69 3.74 3.44 15.40
N ARG A 70 3.49 2.29 14.76
CA ARG A 70 2.15 1.94 14.24
C ARG A 70 1.19 1.54 15.36
N ILE A 71 1.70 1.03 16.48
CA ILE A 71 0.87 0.71 17.66
C ILE A 71 0.25 1.99 18.22
N ASN A 72 1.08 3.00 18.49
CA ASN A 72 0.59 4.29 19.00
C ASN A 72 -0.30 5.01 17.98
N SER A 73 0.07 4.95 16.69
CA SER A 73 -0.73 5.55 15.62
C SER A 73 -2.10 4.86 15.46
N GLY A 74 -2.16 3.54 15.65
CA GLY A 74 -3.39 2.76 15.64
C GLY A 74 -4.29 3.09 16.83
N LYS A 75 -3.75 3.13 18.05
CA LYS A 75 -4.50 3.56 19.24
C LYS A 75 -5.09 4.96 19.06
N TYR A 76 -4.27 5.89 18.60
CA TYR A 76 -4.72 7.24 18.28
C TYR A 76 -5.82 7.25 17.20
N ALA A 77 -5.72 6.40 16.17
CA ALA A 77 -6.74 6.30 15.14
C ALA A 77 -8.08 5.81 15.68
N ILE A 78 -8.04 4.82 16.58
CA ILE A 78 -9.23 4.27 17.25
C ILE A 78 -9.90 5.35 18.07
N GLU A 79 -9.15 6.03 18.95
CA GLU A 79 -9.68 7.08 19.83
C GLU A 79 -10.19 8.29 19.04
N ARG A 80 -9.43 8.77 18.05
CA ARG A 80 -9.71 10.04 17.38
C ARG A 80 -10.78 9.96 16.30
N PHE A 81 -10.87 8.81 15.61
CA PHE A 81 -11.71 8.61 14.43
C PHE A 81 -12.71 7.47 14.59
N ALA A 82 -12.81 6.87 15.78
CA ALA A 82 -13.63 5.67 16.03
C ALA A 82 -13.31 4.54 15.03
N THR A 83 -12.03 4.39 14.67
CA THR A 83 -11.58 3.44 13.63
C THR A 83 -11.97 2.01 14.00
N GLU A 84 -12.60 1.31 13.07
CA GLU A 84 -12.96 -0.12 13.18
C GLU A 84 -11.94 -1.02 12.49
N VAL A 85 -11.34 -0.53 11.39
CA VAL A 85 -10.35 -1.29 10.62
C VAL A 85 -9.14 -0.42 10.33
N VAL A 86 -7.97 -0.92 10.71
CA VAL A 86 -6.69 -0.28 10.42
C VAL A 86 -6.05 -0.97 9.22
N VAL A 87 -5.68 -0.20 8.19
CA VAL A 87 -4.91 -0.69 7.05
C VAL A 87 -3.48 -0.19 7.20
N LEU A 88 -2.52 -1.11 7.30
CA LEU A 88 -1.10 -0.77 7.32
C LEU A 88 -0.59 -0.67 5.89
N ASP A 89 -0.17 0.52 5.50
CA ASP A 89 0.57 0.76 4.28
C ASP A 89 2.03 0.32 4.48
N ASP A 90 2.50 -0.60 3.63
CA ASP A 90 3.82 -1.25 3.72
C ASP A 90 4.10 -1.87 5.11
N GLY A 91 3.14 -2.67 5.58
CA GLY A 91 3.10 -3.21 6.94
C GLY A 91 3.72 -4.60 7.17
N PHE A 92 4.07 -5.35 6.13
CA PHE A 92 4.44 -6.77 6.26
C PHE A 92 5.71 -7.00 7.09
N GLN A 93 6.69 -6.10 6.97
CA GLN A 93 7.91 -6.09 7.81
C GLN A 93 7.67 -5.52 9.22
N TYR A 94 6.45 -5.13 9.60
CA TYR A 94 6.18 -4.50 10.90
C TYR A 94 5.75 -5.54 11.95
N TRP A 95 6.71 -6.36 12.38
CA TRP A 95 6.49 -7.52 13.25
C TRP A 95 5.91 -7.17 14.62
N SER A 96 6.17 -5.99 15.16
CA SER A 96 5.75 -5.60 16.52
C SER A 96 4.25 -5.37 16.69
N LEU A 97 3.46 -5.39 15.60
CA LEU A 97 2.00 -5.22 15.64
C LEU A 97 1.35 -6.48 15.07
N ASN A 98 0.48 -7.13 15.85
CA ASN A 98 -0.34 -8.22 15.35
C ASN A 98 -1.28 -7.72 14.26
N ARG A 99 -1.52 -8.56 13.25
CA ARG A 99 -2.38 -8.26 12.10
C ARG A 99 -3.32 -9.44 11.92
N ASP A 100 -4.61 -9.16 11.75
CA ASP A 100 -5.62 -10.21 11.56
C ASP A 100 -5.57 -10.80 10.14
N ILE A 101 -5.09 -10.01 9.17
CA ILE A 101 -4.92 -10.41 7.77
C ILE A 101 -3.64 -9.75 7.23
N ASP A 102 -2.73 -10.55 6.68
CA ASP A 102 -1.56 -10.14 5.93
C ASP A 102 -1.77 -10.33 4.41
N ILE A 103 -1.81 -9.21 3.68
CA ILE A 103 -1.89 -9.18 2.21
C ILE A 103 -0.52 -8.79 1.65
N VAL A 104 0.10 -9.68 0.88
CA VAL A 104 1.41 -9.43 0.26
C VAL A 104 1.26 -9.28 -1.24
N THR A 105 1.75 -8.17 -1.78
CA THR A 105 1.81 -7.95 -3.22
C THR A 105 3.04 -8.63 -3.82
N ILE A 106 2.84 -9.46 -4.84
CA ILE A 106 3.92 -10.07 -5.62
C ILE A 106 3.95 -9.40 -6.99
N ASP A 107 5.11 -8.91 -7.41
CA ASP A 107 5.31 -8.42 -8.76
C ASP A 107 5.53 -9.59 -9.72
N CYS A 108 4.61 -9.84 -10.66
CA CYS A 108 4.78 -10.95 -11.59
C CYS A 108 5.97 -10.76 -12.54
N LEU A 109 6.39 -9.52 -12.83
CA LEU A 109 7.55 -9.27 -13.69
C LEU A 109 8.87 -9.62 -13.00
N ASP A 110 8.91 -9.55 -11.67
CA ASP A 110 10.09 -9.80 -10.86
C ASP A 110 9.71 -10.30 -9.44
N PRO A 111 9.16 -11.52 -9.31
CA PRO A 111 8.52 -11.99 -8.08
C PRO A 111 9.50 -12.14 -6.91
N TYR A 112 10.76 -12.45 -7.19
CA TYR A 112 11.79 -12.72 -6.19
C TYR A 112 13.08 -11.93 -6.40
N GLY A 113 13.13 -10.97 -7.34
CA GLY A 113 14.37 -10.29 -7.68
C GLY A 113 15.42 -11.28 -8.19
N ASN A 114 16.65 -11.04 -7.78
CA ASN A 114 17.76 -11.99 -7.95
C ASN A 114 17.85 -13.04 -6.82
N GLY A 115 16.82 -13.18 -5.98
CA GLY A 115 16.76 -14.12 -4.87
C GLY A 115 17.59 -13.75 -3.64
N TYR A 116 18.28 -12.60 -3.64
CA TYR A 116 19.09 -12.16 -2.51
C TYR A 116 18.46 -11.00 -1.72
N LEU A 117 18.78 -10.96 -0.43
CA LEU A 117 18.46 -9.81 0.42
C LEU A 117 19.29 -8.57 0.03
N ILE A 118 18.78 -7.40 0.39
CA ILE A 118 19.54 -6.15 0.36
C ILE A 118 20.84 -6.31 1.17
N PRO A 119 22.00 -5.81 0.68
CA PRO A 119 22.19 -5.00 -0.53
C PRO A 119 22.46 -5.80 -1.81
N ARG A 120 22.58 -7.13 -1.75
CA ARG A 120 22.88 -7.97 -2.93
C ARG A 120 21.69 -8.09 -3.88
N GLY A 121 20.47 -8.01 -3.36
CA GLY A 121 19.23 -7.99 -4.13
C GLY A 121 18.21 -7.01 -3.59
N SER A 122 16.96 -7.14 -4.06
CA SER A 122 15.84 -6.27 -3.72
C SER A 122 14.99 -6.77 -2.54
N LEU A 123 15.18 -8.02 -2.10
CA LEU A 123 14.38 -8.61 -1.04
C LEU A 123 14.66 -7.95 0.31
N ARG A 124 13.59 -7.52 0.99
CA ARG A 124 13.66 -6.95 2.36
C ARG A 124 13.67 -8.02 3.45
N GLU A 125 13.15 -9.20 3.14
CA GLU A 125 13.05 -10.37 4.02
C GLU A 125 13.24 -11.65 3.19
N PRO A 126 13.66 -12.77 3.79
CA PRO A 126 13.77 -14.04 3.08
C PRO A 126 12.44 -14.47 2.46
N VAL A 127 12.47 -15.13 1.30
CA VAL A 127 11.26 -15.63 0.61
C VAL A 127 10.43 -16.55 1.51
N SER A 128 11.06 -17.30 2.41
CA SER A 128 10.36 -18.15 3.39
C SER A 128 9.39 -17.39 4.31
N HIS A 129 9.58 -16.09 4.52
CA HIS A 129 8.66 -15.26 5.33
C HIS A 129 7.31 -15.03 4.66
N LEU A 130 7.18 -15.33 3.36
CA LEU A 130 5.90 -15.33 2.65
C LEU A 130 4.92 -16.37 3.21
N SER A 131 5.40 -17.39 3.94
CA SER A 131 4.56 -18.37 4.65
C SER A 131 3.55 -17.75 5.64
N ARG A 132 3.75 -16.48 6.04
CA ARG A 132 2.85 -15.75 6.94
C ARG A 132 1.70 -15.02 6.23
N ALA A 133 1.73 -14.93 4.91
CA ALA A 133 0.73 -14.18 4.15
C ALA A 133 -0.59 -14.95 4.09
N ASP A 134 -1.70 -14.30 4.43
CA ASP A 134 -3.04 -14.86 4.21
C ASP A 134 -3.46 -14.73 2.76
N ILE A 135 -3.03 -13.65 2.09
CA ILE A 135 -3.38 -13.36 0.69
C ILE A 135 -2.14 -12.93 -0.08
N PHE A 136 -1.88 -13.58 -1.22
CA PHE A 136 -0.96 -13.08 -2.24
C PHE A 136 -1.74 -12.33 -3.33
N LEU A 137 -1.39 -11.06 -3.55
CA LEU A 137 -1.94 -10.24 -4.63
C LEU A 137 -0.92 -10.13 -5.75
N LEU A 138 -1.13 -10.86 -6.83
CA LEU A 138 -0.30 -10.87 -8.03
C LEU A 138 -0.52 -9.60 -8.84
N THR A 139 0.44 -8.70 -8.79
CA THR A 139 0.44 -7.45 -9.56
C THR A 139 1.10 -7.66 -10.92
N ARG A 140 0.62 -6.96 -11.95
CA ARG A 140 1.13 -7.06 -13.33
C ARG A 140 1.05 -8.49 -13.91
N ALA A 141 0.11 -9.29 -13.41
CA ALA A 141 -0.13 -10.66 -13.89
C ALA A 141 -0.47 -10.71 -15.40
N ASN A 142 -1.10 -9.65 -15.93
CA ASN A 142 -1.43 -9.54 -17.35
C ASN A 142 -0.24 -9.17 -18.25
N LEU A 143 0.97 -9.00 -17.71
CA LEU A 143 2.19 -8.64 -18.46
C LEU A 143 3.19 -9.80 -18.55
N VAL A 144 2.86 -10.98 -17.99
CA VAL A 144 3.69 -12.18 -18.06
C VAL A 144 3.00 -13.27 -18.88
N SER A 145 3.78 -14.28 -19.30
CA SER A 145 3.23 -15.47 -19.94
C SER A 145 2.36 -16.28 -18.96
N ARG A 146 1.45 -17.11 -19.48
CA ARG A 146 0.67 -18.02 -18.63
C ARG A 146 1.54 -19.04 -17.91
N ASP A 147 2.62 -19.50 -18.55
CA ASP A 147 3.54 -20.46 -17.97
C ASP A 147 4.32 -19.85 -16.81
N ASP A 148 4.79 -18.61 -16.96
CA ASP A 148 5.44 -17.87 -15.86
C ASP A 148 4.47 -17.65 -14.70
N LEU A 149 3.23 -17.27 -14.99
CA LEU A 149 2.21 -17.06 -13.98
C LEU A 149 1.91 -18.35 -13.22
N HIS A 150 1.73 -19.48 -13.92
CA HIS A 150 1.53 -20.79 -13.29
C HIS A 150 2.73 -21.20 -12.41
N ARG A 151 3.96 -20.92 -12.85
CA ARG A 151 5.16 -21.17 -12.06
C ARG A 151 5.15 -20.36 -10.76
N ILE A 152 4.84 -19.06 -10.84
CA ILE A 152 4.74 -18.17 -9.68
C ILE A 152 3.66 -18.67 -8.70
N ILE A 153 2.48 -19.03 -9.20
CA ILE A 153 1.39 -19.58 -8.39
C ILE A 153 1.86 -20.86 -7.68
N GLY A 154 2.45 -21.80 -8.42
CA GLY A 154 2.95 -23.05 -7.84
C GLY A 154 4.08 -22.85 -6.81
N ASP A 155 4.95 -21.85 -6.99
CA ASP A 155 5.95 -21.46 -5.99
C ASP A 155 5.28 -20.95 -4.70
N LEU A 156 4.27 -20.09 -4.82
CA LEU A 156 3.53 -19.52 -3.68
C LEU A 156 2.68 -20.57 -2.94
N GLU A 157 2.02 -21.48 -3.65
CA GLU A 157 1.27 -22.59 -3.06
C GLU A 157 2.19 -23.54 -2.27
N ARG A 158 3.41 -23.80 -2.76
CA ARG A 158 4.41 -24.58 -2.00
C ARG A 158 4.88 -23.86 -0.74
N LEU A 159 4.99 -22.53 -0.79
CA LEU A 159 5.41 -21.71 0.36
C LEU A 159 4.31 -21.54 1.41
N ASN A 160 3.06 -21.39 0.98
CA ASN A 160 1.89 -21.32 1.85
C ASN A 160 0.65 -21.94 1.19
N PRO A 161 0.36 -23.23 1.45
CA PRO A 161 -0.81 -23.92 0.92
C PRO A 161 -2.16 -23.37 1.40
N HIS A 162 -2.16 -22.57 2.47
CA HIS A 162 -3.38 -22.01 3.08
C HIS A 162 -3.68 -20.58 2.60
N SER A 163 -2.76 -19.97 1.86
CA SER A 163 -2.95 -18.60 1.35
C SER A 163 -3.97 -18.55 0.22
N THR A 164 -4.68 -17.43 0.10
CA THR A 164 -5.49 -17.12 -1.08
C THR A 164 -4.64 -16.37 -2.10
N ILE A 165 -4.65 -16.80 -3.37
CA ILE A 165 -3.94 -16.10 -4.45
C ILE A 165 -4.95 -15.35 -5.31
N LEU A 166 -4.74 -14.05 -5.49
CA LEU A 166 -5.58 -13.17 -6.29
C LEU A 166 -4.75 -12.45 -7.33
N GLU A 167 -5.29 -12.28 -8.54
CA GLU A 167 -4.66 -11.50 -9.60
C GLU A 167 -5.20 -10.07 -9.63
N SER A 168 -4.31 -9.13 -9.96
CA SER A 168 -4.65 -7.72 -10.16
C SER A 168 -4.12 -7.19 -11.48
N VAL A 169 -5.04 -6.60 -12.25
CA VAL A 169 -4.76 -5.95 -13.53
C VAL A 169 -4.96 -4.45 -13.39
N HIS A 170 -3.91 -3.69 -13.67
CA HIS A 170 -3.97 -2.23 -13.66
C HIS A 170 -4.10 -1.74 -15.09
N ARG A 171 -5.13 -0.93 -15.35
CA ARG A 171 -5.29 -0.23 -16.63
C ARG A 171 -5.29 1.27 -16.37
N PRO A 172 -4.52 2.07 -17.14
CA PRO A 172 -4.66 3.50 -17.09
C PRO A 172 -6.11 3.86 -17.46
N LYS A 173 -6.65 4.91 -16.84
CA LYS A 173 -8.03 5.37 -17.08
C LYS A 173 -8.07 6.75 -17.75
N TYR A 174 -7.17 7.63 -17.34
CA TYR A 174 -7.00 8.97 -17.88
C TYR A 174 -5.64 9.49 -17.42
N LEU A 175 -5.17 10.54 -18.07
CA LEU A 175 -4.06 11.36 -17.61
C LEU A 175 -4.60 12.41 -16.64
N GLN A 176 -3.87 12.67 -15.56
CA GLN A 176 -4.23 13.72 -14.62
C GLN A 176 -3.03 14.60 -14.34
N GLY A 177 -3.19 15.91 -14.55
CA GLY A 177 -2.17 16.89 -14.18
C GLY A 177 -1.95 16.88 -12.67
N SER A 178 -0.74 16.60 -12.22
CA SER A 178 -0.41 16.46 -10.78
C SER A 178 -0.72 17.71 -9.95
N PHE A 179 -0.66 18.89 -10.57
CA PHE A 179 -0.92 20.18 -9.92
C PHE A 179 -2.28 20.78 -10.28
N SER A 180 -2.68 20.72 -11.57
CA SER A 180 -3.95 21.29 -12.03
C SER A 180 -5.16 20.44 -11.66
N GLY A 181 -4.97 19.13 -11.47
CA GLY A 181 -6.05 18.17 -11.31
C GLY A 181 -6.84 17.91 -12.60
N GLU A 182 -6.51 18.61 -13.70
CA GLU A 182 -7.13 18.47 -15.02
C GLU A 182 -6.98 17.03 -15.51
N LYS A 183 -8.08 16.47 -16.00
CA LYS A 183 -8.11 15.10 -16.54
C LYS A 183 -8.20 15.15 -18.06
N LYS A 184 -7.37 14.36 -18.72
CA LYS A 184 -7.40 14.14 -20.17
C LYS A 184 -7.57 12.66 -20.46
N ASP A 185 -8.35 12.35 -21.48
CA ASP A 185 -8.51 10.96 -21.92
C ASP A 185 -7.16 10.39 -22.39
N LEU A 186 -7.05 9.06 -22.41
CA LEU A 186 -5.85 8.37 -22.93
C LEU A 186 -5.63 8.63 -24.42
N ASP A 187 -6.68 8.97 -25.16
CA ASP A 187 -6.58 9.38 -26.56
C ASP A 187 -5.68 10.62 -26.74
N PHE A 188 -5.53 11.45 -25.71
CA PHE A 188 -4.65 12.63 -25.74
C PHE A 188 -3.17 12.30 -26.05
N ILE A 189 -2.71 11.09 -25.71
CA ILE A 189 -1.31 10.65 -25.91
C ILE A 189 -1.13 9.69 -27.08
N LYS A 190 -2.19 9.25 -27.76
CA LYS A 190 -2.06 8.28 -28.87
C LYS A 190 -1.11 8.75 -29.98
N ASP A 191 -1.08 10.06 -30.24
CA ASP A 191 -0.28 10.67 -31.31
C ASP A 191 0.88 11.55 -30.80
N ARG A 192 1.18 11.49 -29.50
CA ARG A 192 2.23 12.32 -28.88
C ARG A 192 3.29 11.40 -28.29
N ARG A 193 4.37 11.20 -29.06
CA ARG A 193 5.60 10.53 -28.60
C ARG A 193 6.45 11.45 -27.75
#